data_AF-A0A3G3GRX2-F1
#
_entry.id   AF-A0A3G3GRX2-F1
#
_cell.length_a   1.000
_cell.length_b   1.000
_cell.length_c   1.000
_cell.angle_alpha   90.00
_cell.angle_beta   90.00
_cell.angle_gamma   90.00
#
_symmetry.space_group_name_H-M   'P 1'
#
loop_
_entity.id
_entity.type
_entity.pdbx_description
1 polymer ?
#
loop_
_entity_poly.entity_id
_entity_poly.type
_entity_poly.pdbx_seq_one_letter_code
_entity_poly.pdbx_strand_id
1 'polypeptide(L)'
;MKPVIFLLLIVALGGCKPKAVVPETIAPLVGKWRLEAYESTVNGKKEWTLTSINASTANYILIREDGVLLTGNGQELCCAPAALTVNGKRFEIVPKSAIPNNPMCALVDCIGCATWDIEWSEDTFILNLCVSSNRSRYVRED
;
A
#
# COMPACT_ATOMS: atom_id res chain seq x y z
N MET A 1 -40.43 5.85 49.05
CA MET A 1 -39.11 6.42 48.69
C MET A 1 -38.61 5.64 47.49
N LYS A 2 -38.40 6.34 46.37
CA LYS A 2 -38.30 5.78 45.01
C LYS A 2 -36.90 5.16 44.77
N PRO A 3 -36.81 3.96 44.16
CA PRO A 3 -35.53 3.38 43.76
C PRO A 3 -35.02 4.12 42.52
N VAL A 4 -34.14 5.12 42.71
CA VAL A 4 -33.49 5.87 41.62
C VAL A 4 -32.05 5.37 41.42
N ILE A 5 -31.81 4.07 41.58
CA ILE A 5 -30.49 3.46 41.42
C ILE A 5 -30.62 2.17 40.61
N PHE A 6 -31.23 2.26 39.43
CA PHE A 6 -31.18 1.14 38.47
C PHE A 6 -31.14 1.58 37.00
N LEU A 7 -31.03 2.88 36.73
CA LEU A 7 -31.13 3.45 35.38
C LEU A 7 -29.85 4.16 34.92
N LEU A 8 -28.67 3.70 35.37
CA LEU A 8 -27.38 4.29 34.98
C LEU A 8 -26.36 3.25 34.48
N LEU A 9 -26.79 2.02 34.19
CA LEU A 9 -25.89 0.93 33.78
C LEU A 9 -26.10 0.40 32.35
N ILE A 10 -26.95 1.04 31.53
CA ILE A 10 -27.30 0.54 30.18
C ILE A 10 -26.67 1.36 29.04
N VAL A 11 -26.02 2.49 29.31
CA VAL A 11 -25.53 3.41 28.25
C VAL A 11 -24.04 3.19 27.85
N ALA A 12 -23.36 2.17 28.38
CA ALA A 12 -21.95 1.91 28.07
C ALA A 12 -21.71 0.96 26.87
N LEU A 13 -22.75 0.45 26.20
CA LEU A 13 -22.63 -0.43 25.03
C LEU A 13 -22.68 0.32 23.68
N GLY A 14 -22.42 1.64 23.71
CA GLY A 14 -22.37 2.50 22.53
C GLY A 14 -21.18 2.20 21.62
N GLY A 15 -21.31 1.18 20.77
CA GLY A 15 -20.81 1.21 19.39
C GLY A 15 -19.31 1.01 19.17
N CYS A 16 -18.80 -0.20 19.43
CA CYS A 16 -17.69 -0.68 18.60
C CYS A 16 -18.27 -0.92 17.20
N LYS A 17 -18.05 0.02 16.27
CA LYS A 17 -18.24 -0.25 14.84
C LYS A 17 -17.42 -1.52 14.51
N PRO A 18 -17.95 -2.48 13.75
CA PRO A 18 -17.15 -3.62 13.32
C PRO A 18 -15.93 -3.04 12.59
N LYS A 19 -14.73 -3.31 13.12
CA LYS A 19 -13.49 -2.97 12.40
C LYS A 19 -13.62 -3.64 11.04
N ALA A 20 -13.43 -2.86 9.98
CA ALA A 20 -13.37 -3.44 8.64
C ALA A 20 -12.32 -4.55 8.69
N VAL A 21 -12.73 -5.78 8.40
CA VAL A 21 -11.81 -6.90 8.38
C VAL A 21 -10.95 -6.70 7.14
N VAL A 22 -9.70 -6.29 7.36
CA VAL A 22 -8.70 -6.18 6.30
C VAL A 22 -8.32 -7.59 5.89
N PRO A 23 -8.40 -7.96 4.59
CA PRO A 23 -8.02 -9.31 4.17
C PRO A 23 -6.57 -9.62 4.54
N GLU A 24 -6.31 -10.84 5.02
CA GLU A 24 -4.99 -11.27 5.48
C GLU A 24 -3.89 -11.10 4.41
N THR A 25 -4.26 -11.16 3.13
CA THR A 25 -3.33 -10.97 2.00
C THR A 25 -2.76 -9.55 1.95
N ILE A 26 -3.53 -8.53 2.34
CA ILE A 26 -3.12 -7.12 2.24
C ILE A 26 -2.79 -6.51 3.59
N ALA A 27 -3.36 -7.02 4.68
CA ALA A 27 -3.19 -6.47 6.03
C ALA A 27 -1.72 -6.20 6.42
N PRO A 28 -0.74 -7.07 6.12
CA PRO A 28 0.66 -6.83 6.45
C PRO A 28 1.31 -5.70 5.64
N LEU A 29 0.75 -5.39 4.47
CA LEU A 29 1.26 -4.34 3.58
C LEU A 29 0.65 -2.97 3.89
N VAL A 30 -0.44 -2.89 4.67
CA VAL A 30 -1.06 -1.60 5.00
C VAL A 30 -0.06 -0.70 5.73
N GLY A 31 0.06 0.55 5.26
CA GLY A 31 0.97 1.53 5.85
C GLY A 31 1.81 2.27 4.81
N LYS A 32 2.85 2.94 5.30
CA LYS A 32 3.78 3.74 4.51
C LYS A 32 5.07 2.97 4.28
N TRP A 33 5.58 3.08 3.07
CA TRP A 33 6.75 2.35 2.61
C TRP A 33 7.67 3.30 1.86
N ARG A 34 8.96 3.25 2.19
CA ARG A 34 9.99 4.04 1.55
C ARG A 34 10.78 3.16 0.59
N LEU A 35 10.93 3.63 -0.64
CA LEU A 35 11.82 3.05 -1.62
C LEU A 35 13.26 3.09 -1.10
N GLU A 36 13.91 1.94 -1.08
CA GLU A 36 15.27 1.77 -0.59
C GLU A 36 16.25 1.45 -1.72
N ALA A 37 15.85 0.62 -2.67
CA ALA A 37 16.73 0.19 -3.76
C ALA A 37 15.95 -0.20 -5.02
N TYR A 38 16.66 -0.18 -6.15
CA TYR A 38 16.24 -0.79 -7.41
C TYR A 38 17.15 -1.97 -7.75
N GLU A 39 16.58 -3.03 -8.32
CA GLU A 39 17.35 -4.10 -8.94
C GLU A 39 17.90 -3.58 -10.27
N SER A 40 19.21 -3.64 -10.44
CA SER A 40 19.92 -3.30 -11.67
C SER A 40 20.80 -4.45 -12.12
N THR A 41 21.25 -4.42 -13.37
CA THR A 41 22.21 -5.40 -13.89
C THR A 41 23.58 -4.73 -14.02
N VAL A 42 24.54 -5.15 -13.21
CA VAL A 42 25.93 -4.67 -13.23
C VAL A 42 26.82 -5.84 -13.62
N ASN A 43 27.57 -5.71 -14.72
CA ASN A 43 28.44 -6.77 -15.25
C ASN A 43 27.73 -8.13 -15.44
N GLY A 44 26.48 -8.11 -15.90
CA GLY A 44 25.68 -9.33 -16.13
C GLY A 44 25.12 -9.99 -14.87
N LYS A 45 25.29 -9.38 -13.70
CA LYS A 45 24.73 -9.84 -12.42
C LYS A 45 23.65 -8.88 -11.93
N LYS A 46 22.59 -9.43 -11.35
CA LYS A 46 21.57 -8.65 -10.66
C LYS A 46 22.12 -8.15 -9.33
N GLU A 47 22.08 -6.84 -9.13
CA GLU A 47 22.54 -6.16 -7.92
C GLU A 47 21.49 -5.15 -7.44
N TRP A 48 21.44 -4.91 -6.14
CA TRP A 48 20.57 -3.88 -5.56
C TRP A 48 21.32 -2.55 -5.50
N THR A 49 20.86 -1.57 -6.27
CA THR A 49 21.37 -0.20 -6.23
C THR A 49 20.53 0.62 -5.25
N LEU A 50 21.14 1.05 -4.15
CA LEU A 50 20.48 1.93 -3.18
C LEU A 50 20.12 3.25 -3.84
N THR A 51 18.91 3.73 -3.59
CA THR A 51 18.53 5.08 -4.00
C THR A 51 19.28 6.11 -3.14
N SER A 52 19.77 7.18 -3.75
CA SER A 52 20.30 8.31 -3.00
C SER A 52 19.13 8.89 -2.19
N ILE A 53 19.29 8.93 -0.87
CA ILE A 53 18.27 9.31 0.10
C ILE A 53 17.97 10.82 -0.01
N ASN A 54 17.39 11.24 -1.11
CA ASN A 54 16.66 12.50 -1.16
C ASN A 54 15.22 12.12 -0.82
N ALA A 55 14.74 12.53 0.35
CA ALA A 55 13.40 12.24 0.86
C ALA A 55 12.30 12.97 0.08
N SER A 56 12.22 12.73 -1.23
CA SER A 56 11.10 13.14 -2.06
C SER A 56 9.89 12.29 -1.71
N THR A 57 8.70 12.90 -1.71
CA THR A 57 7.44 12.17 -1.60
C THR A 57 7.26 11.13 -2.72
N ALA A 58 7.98 11.28 -3.84
CA ALA A 58 8.03 10.31 -4.93
C ALA A 58 8.70 8.97 -4.54
N ASN A 59 9.48 8.96 -3.45
CA ASN A 59 10.13 7.74 -2.94
C ASN A 59 9.26 6.97 -1.95
N TYR A 60 8.00 7.36 -1.73
CA TYR A 60 7.11 6.68 -0.80
C TYR A 60 5.86 6.17 -1.49
N ILE A 61 5.39 5.02 -1.02
CA ILE A 61 4.10 4.45 -1.35
C ILE A 61 3.30 4.27 -0.07
N LEU A 62 2.03 4.63 -0.10
CA LEU A 62 1.06 4.34 0.95
C LEU A 62 0.13 3.24 0.44
N ILE A 63 -0.05 2.17 1.22
CA ILE A 63 -0.96 1.07 0.88
C ILE A 63 -2.12 1.09 1.87
N ARG A 64 -3.34 1.17 1.33
CA ARG A 64 -4.59 1.15 2.10
C ARG A 64 -5.07 -0.27 2.38
N GLU A 65 -6.01 -0.41 3.31
CA GLU A 65 -6.69 -1.66 3.66
C GLU A 65 -7.47 -2.32 2.50
N ASP A 66 -7.77 -1.56 1.45
CA ASP A 66 -8.42 -2.05 0.23
C ASP A 66 -7.45 -2.25 -0.94
N GLY A 67 -6.15 -2.26 -0.64
CA GLY A 67 -5.06 -2.50 -1.59
C GLY A 67 -4.77 -1.33 -2.53
N VAL A 68 -5.47 -0.21 -2.42
CA VAL A 68 -5.15 0.99 -3.19
C VAL A 68 -3.76 1.47 -2.78
N LEU A 69 -2.89 1.65 -3.78
CA LEU A 69 -1.55 2.21 -3.63
C LEU A 69 -1.60 3.70 -3.99
N LEU A 70 -1.04 4.53 -3.13
CA LEU A 70 -0.97 5.99 -3.28
C LEU A 70 0.48 6.45 -3.20
N THR A 71 0.74 7.64 -3.73
CA THR A 71 2.00 8.37 -3.53
C THR A 71 2.22 8.69 -2.06
N GLY A 72 3.44 9.11 -1.69
CA GLY A 72 3.78 9.51 -0.32
C GLY A 72 2.95 10.64 0.28
N ASN A 73 2.29 11.46 -0.56
CA ASN A 73 1.38 12.52 -0.15
C ASN A 73 -0.11 12.13 -0.24
N GLY A 74 -0.42 10.85 -0.49
CA GLY A 74 -1.77 10.31 -0.46
C GLY A 74 -2.60 10.56 -1.74
N GLN A 75 -1.96 10.89 -2.85
CA GLN A 75 -2.62 11.03 -4.15
C GLN A 75 -2.50 9.73 -4.96
N GLU A 76 -3.28 9.61 -6.03
CA GLU A 76 -3.20 8.45 -6.92
C GLU A 76 -1.78 8.25 -7.49
N LEU A 77 -1.37 6.98 -7.54
CA LEU A 77 -0.23 6.56 -8.36
C LEU A 77 -0.65 6.49 -9.82
N CYS A 78 0.11 7.14 -10.68
CA CYS A 78 -0.11 7.02 -12.12
C CYS A 78 0.14 5.57 -12.56
N CYS A 79 -0.72 5.04 -13.43
CA CYS A 79 -0.66 3.65 -13.87
C CYS A 79 -0.72 2.60 -12.74
N ALA A 80 -1.47 2.90 -11.67
CA ALA A 80 -1.76 1.93 -10.62
C ALA A 80 -2.42 0.65 -11.19
N PRO A 81 -2.16 -0.52 -10.59
CA PRO A 81 -2.72 -1.78 -11.06
C PRO A 81 -4.19 -1.93 -10.63
N ALA A 82 -4.91 -2.85 -11.27
CA ALA A 82 -6.24 -3.26 -10.83
C ALA A 82 -6.19 -4.37 -9.77
N ALA A 83 -5.07 -5.11 -9.70
CA ALA A 83 -4.87 -6.20 -8.77
C ALA A 83 -3.42 -6.31 -8.30
N LEU A 84 -3.22 -7.01 -7.20
CA LEU A 84 -1.90 -7.39 -6.68
C LEU A 84 -1.79 -8.90 -6.62
N THR A 85 -0.57 -9.41 -6.81
CA THR A 85 -0.19 -10.76 -6.41
C THR A 85 0.76 -10.64 -5.23
N VAL A 86 0.26 -10.86 -4.01
CA VAL A 86 1.08 -10.76 -2.79
C VAL A 86 1.53 -12.16 -2.37
N ASN A 87 2.83 -12.44 -2.40
CA ASN A 87 3.41 -13.75 -2.10
C ASN A 87 2.68 -14.90 -2.84
N GLY A 88 2.39 -14.69 -4.13
CA GLY A 88 1.67 -15.65 -4.99
C GLY A 88 0.15 -15.67 -4.84
N LYS A 89 -0.43 -14.92 -3.89
CA LYS A 89 -1.88 -14.83 -3.69
C LYS A 89 -2.45 -13.58 -4.36
N ARG A 90 -3.45 -13.76 -5.22
CA ARG A 90 -4.13 -12.66 -5.91
C ARG A 90 -5.04 -11.87 -4.96
N PHE A 91 -5.03 -10.56 -5.10
CA PHE A 91 -5.89 -9.60 -4.40
C PHE A 91 -6.42 -8.58 -5.40
N GLU A 92 -7.74 -8.51 -5.57
CA GLU A 92 -8.39 -7.50 -6.41
C GLU A 92 -8.52 -6.17 -5.64
N ILE A 93 -8.09 -5.07 -6.25
CA ILE A 93 -8.19 -3.74 -5.62
C ILE A 93 -9.60 -3.20 -5.87
N VAL A 94 -10.32 -2.94 -4.78
CA VAL A 94 -11.67 -2.36 -4.82
C VAL A 94 -11.69 -1.14 -3.89
N PRO A 95 -11.53 0.09 -4.44
CA PRO A 95 -11.51 1.30 -3.62
C PRO A 95 -12.78 1.45 -2.79
N LYS A 96 -12.63 1.53 -1.46
CA LYS A 96 -13.72 1.74 -0.49
C LYS A 96 -14.02 3.22 -0.23
N SER A 97 -13.19 4.10 -0.75
CA SER A 97 -13.36 5.56 -0.69
C SER A 97 -12.69 6.21 -1.91
N ALA A 98 -13.05 7.46 -2.19
CA ALA A 98 -12.48 8.22 -3.28
C ALA A 98 -10.95 8.26 -3.22
N ILE A 99 -10.31 8.14 -4.38
CA ILE A 99 -8.87 8.27 -4.54
C ILE A 99 -8.57 9.74 -4.85
N PRO A 100 -7.75 10.44 -4.07
CA PRO A 100 -7.39 11.82 -4.37
C PRO A 100 -6.64 11.92 -5.69
N ASN A 101 -7.09 12.80 -6.58
CA ASN A 101 -6.47 12.97 -7.90
C ASN A 101 -5.03 13.50 -7.79
N ASN A 102 -4.18 13.03 -8.69
CA ASN A 102 -2.83 13.49 -8.91
C ASN A 102 -2.77 14.16 -10.30
N PRO A 103 -2.76 15.50 -10.37
CA PRO A 103 -2.74 16.21 -11.65
C PRO A 103 -1.53 15.86 -12.53
N MET A 104 -0.42 15.40 -11.93
CA MET A 104 0.75 14.97 -12.68
C MET A 104 0.46 13.75 -13.56
N CYS A 105 -0.53 12.92 -13.23
CA CYS A 105 -0.87 11.76 -14.05
C CYS A 105 -1.42 12.12 -15.43
N ALA A 106 -1.94 13.34 -15.62
CA ALA A 106 -2.31 13.84 -16.95
C ALA A 106 -1.09 14.08 -17.86
N LEU A 107 0.12 14.16 -17.27
CA LEU A 107 1.38 14.42 -17.96
C LEU A 107 2.23 13.15 -18.13
N VAL A 108 1.81 12.02 -17.54
CA VAL A 108 2.56 10.77 -17.60
C VAL A 108 1.94 9.88 -18.66
N ASP A 109 2.69 9.62 -19.73
CA ASP A 109 2.36 8.59 -20.72
C ASP A 109 2.96 7.25 -20.26
N CYS A 110 2.17 6.46 -19.55
CA CYS A 110 2.60 5.15 -19.04
C CYS A 110 1.67 4.03 -19.49
N ILE A 111 2.28 2.88 -19.83
CA ILE A 111 1.57 1.62 -20.07
C ILE A 111 1.52 0.88 -18.74
N GLY A 112 0.38 0.97 -18.05
CA GLY A 112 0.17 0.29 -16.78
C GLY A 112 0.06 -1.22 -16.94
N CYS A 113 0.57 -1.95 -15.95
CA CYS A 113 0.37 -3.39 -15.82
C CYS A 113 -0.85 -3.66 -14.95
N ALA A 114 -1.76 -4.51 -15.44
CA ALA A 114 -3.04 -4.79 -14.77
C ALA A 114 -2.85 -5.44 -13.38
N THR A 115 -1.73 -6.12 -13.16
CA THR A 115 -1.38 -6.75 -11.89
C THR A 115 0.08 -6.49 -11.58
N TRP A 116 0.36 -6.08 -10.34
CA TRP A 116 1.72 -5.98 -9.81
C TRP A 116 2.01 -7.14 -8.87
N ASP A 117 3.22 -7.66 -8.89
CA ASP A 117 3.66 -8.72 -7.99
C ASP A 117 4.42 -8.11 -6.80
N ILE A 118 4.06 -8.54 -5.60
CA ILE A 118 4.68 -8.12 -4.35
C ILE A 118 5.19 -9.35 -3.61
N GLU A 119 6.50 -9.41 -3.39
CA GLU A 119 7.13 -10.33 -2.46
C GLU A 119 7.34 -9.60 -1.14
N TRP A 120 6.69 -10.06 -0.07
CA TRP A 120 6.72 -9.41 1.23
C TRP A 120 7.36 -10.31 2.29
N SER A 121 8.22 -9.70 3.11
CA SER A 121 8.86 -10.29 4.27
C SER A 121 9.06 -9.23 5.35
N GLU A 122 8.34 -9.34 6.47
CA GLU A 122 8.47 -8.46 7.64
C GLU A 122 8.30 -6.96 7.31
N ASP A 123 9.37 -6.19 7.39
CA ASP A 123 9.40 -4.75 7.15
C ASP A 123 9.98 -4.39 5.79
N THR A 124 10.01 -5.34 4.86
CA THR A 124 10.44 -5.13 3.48
C THR A 124 9.43 -5.74 2.52
N PHE A 125 9.20 -5.07 1.40
CA PHE A 125 8.63 -5.73 0.23
C PHE A 125 9.44 -5.42 -1.03
N ILE A 126 9.36 -6.34 -1.98
CA ILE A 126 9.88 -6.16 -3.32
C ILE A 126 8.69 -6.09 -4.27
N LEU A 127 8.61 -4.99 -5.00
CA LEU A 127 7.60 -4.72 -6.00
C LEU A 127 8.16 -5.01 -7.39
N ASN A 128 7.40 -5.77 -8.16
CA ASN A 128 7.60 -5.95 -9.59
C ASN A 128 6.36 -5.41 -10.31
N LEU A 129 6.52 -4.32 -11.06
CA LEU A 129 5.39 -3.66 -11.74
C LEU A 129 4.86 -4.51 -12.89
N CYS A 130 5.74 -5.24 -13.58
CA CYS A 130 5.42 -6.11 -14.71
C CYS A 130 6.36 -7.32 -14.70
N VAL A 131 5.94 -8.46 -15.27
CA VAL A 131 6.72 -9.72 -15.25
C VAL A 131 8.18 -9.58 -15.71
N SER A 132 8.50 -8.60 -16.56
CA SER A 132 9.85 -8.32 -17.07
C SER A 132 10.46 -6.98 -16.62
N SER A 133 9.91 -6.33 -15.59
CA SER A 133 10.42 -5.05 -15.10
C SER A 133 11.53 -5.20 -14.07
N ASN A 134 12.36 -4.15 -13.94
CA ASN A 134 13.28 -4.02 -12.81
C ASN A 134 12.46 -3.97 -11.51
N ARG A 135 12.96 -4.66 -10.49
CA ARG A 135 12.29 -4.78 -9.19
C ARG A 135 12.67 -3.60 -8.31
N SER A 136 11.77 -3.17 -7.45
CA SER A 136 11.98 -2.09 -6.50
C SER A 136 11.82 -2.63 -5.08
N ARG A 137 12.78 -2.37 -4.20
CA ARG A 137 12.71 -2.78 -2.80
C ARG A 137 12.29 -1.60 -1.94
N TYR A 138 11.31 -1.83 -1.09
CA TYR A 138 10.76 -0.86 -0.16
C TYR A 138 10.90 -1.37 1.26
N VAL A 139 11.13 -0.45 2.19
CA VAL A 139 11.17 -0.71 3.63
C VAL A 139 10.02 0.02 4.31
N ARG A 140 9.49 -0.55 5.39
CA ARG A 140 8.43 0.06 6.17
C ARG A 140 8.92 1.39 6.77
N GLU A 141 8.04 2.38 6.75
CA GLU A 141 8.24 3.65 7.43
C GLU A 141 7.30 3.71 8.64
N ASP A 142 7.86 3.96 9.83
CA ASP A 142 7.14 4.08 11.10
C ASP A 142 6.30 5.37 11.22
#